data_AF-A0A1D2QLP0-F1
#
_entry.id   AF-A0A1D2QLP0-F1
#
_cell.length_a   1.000
_cell.length_b   1.000
_cell.length_c   1.000
_cell.angle_alpha   90.00
_cell.angle_beta   90.00
_cell.angle_gamma   90.00
#
_symmetry.space_group_name_H-M   'P 1'
#
loop_
_entity.id
_entity.type
_entity.pdbx_description
1 polymer ?
#
loop_
_entity_poly.entity_id
_entity_poly.type
_entity_poly.pdbx_seq_one_letter_code
_entity_poly.pdbx_strand_id
1 'polypeptide(L)'
;MIDRWLADDVLTVREDHLQYVLNEWEKLASSPTHHQITASLKEELNDYKTRCYLGTQSLFNLCEDIPEGLTFHIVSGWLDGSIQSAHIDHIAFIREAWKDICKKRQEQFLSLDDKPAFFRTIEKYRHLMFLPGKIFLQANHIPDGLSPHIINHWFTKPSGAIRQDYVDWVIEQCQALEQDDTRVIMLTDDMIQALDIERTRSGSGASKLFNKIDNIPDGITMPTISRWINGHAKTIRKDHYDFILAAWKALPDK
;
A
#
# COMPACT_ATOMS: atom_id res chain seq x y z
N MET A 1 -44.57 -18.84 -21.49
CA MET A 1 -46.01 -18.49 -21.67
C MET A 1 -46.13 -17.13 -22.35
N ILE A 2 -45.37 -16.12 -21.93
CA ILE A 2 -45.22 -14.83 -22.62
C ILE A 2 -44.71 -14.96 -24.07
N ASP A 3 -43.76 -15.88 -24.33
CA ASP A 3 -43.23 -16.09 -25.69
C ASP A 3 -44.29 -16.61 -26.70
N ARG A 4 -45.39 -17.21 -26.20
CA ARG A 4 -46.52 -17.63 -27.04
C ARG A 4 -47.54 -16.50 -27.29
N TRP A 5 -47.56 -15.47 -26.43
CA TRP A 5 -48.36 -14.26 -26.65
C TRP A 5 -47.70 -13.31 -27.64
N LEU A 6 -46.37 -13.19 -27.58
CA LEU A 6 -45.60 -12.37 -28.51
C LEU A 6 -45.49 -12.97 -29.93
N ALA A 7 -45.81 -14.27 -30.06
CA ALA A 7 -45.80 -15.00 -31.33
C ALA A 7 -47.18 -15.03 -32.04
N ASP A 8 -48.14 -14.19 -31.63
CA ASP A 8 -49.52 -14.12 -32.19
C ASP A 8 -50.33 -15.43 -32.10
N ASP A 9 -49.90 -16.41 -31.29
CA ASP A 9 -50.41 -17.78 -31.32
C ASP A 9 -51.49 -18.07 -30.25
N VAL A 10 -51.96 -17.05 -29.51
CA VAL A 10 -53.02 -17.17 -28.50
C VAL A 10 -53.97 -15.96 -28.57
N LEU A 11 -55.15 -16.16 -29.16
CA LEU A 11 -56.15 -15.10 -29.44
C LEU A 11 -57.08 -14.76 -28.26
N THR A 12 -57.02 -15.47 -27.13
CA THR A 12 -57.89 -15.19 -25.98
C THR A 12 -57.17 -15.35 -24.65
N VAL A 13 -57.15 -14.25 -23.88
CA VAL A 13 -56.68 -14.19 -22.50
C VAL A 13 -57.84 -13.71 -21.64
N ARG A 14 -57.98 -14.22 -20.42
CA ARG A 14 -58.98 -13.70 -19.49
C ARG A 14 -58.66 -12.25 -19.13
N GLU A 15 -59.68 -11.41 -19.13
CA GLU A 15 -59.58 -9.96 -18.89
C GLU A 15 -58.87 -9.61 -17.57
N ASP A 16 -59.08 -10.41 -16.51
CA ASP A 16 -58.43 -10.23 -15.21
C ASP A 16 -56.91 -10.45 -15.26
N HIS A 17 -56.45 -11.44 -16.02
CA HIS A 17 -55.03 -11.69 -16.22
C HIS A 17 -54.38 -10.61 -17.09
N LEU A 18 -55.07 -10.12 -18.12
CA LEU A 18 -54.60 -9.01 -18.94
C LEU A 18 -54.45 -7.74 -18.11
N GLN A 19 -55.45 -7.42 -17.28
CA GLN A 19 -55.41 -6.25 -16.41
C GLN A 19 -54.30 -6.35 -15.36
N TYR A 20 -54.04 -7.55 -14.81
CA TYR A 20 -52.91 -7.77 -13.91
C TYR A 20 -51.56 -7.51 -14.59
N VAL A 21 -51.33 -8.07 -15.78
CA VAL A 21 -50.07 -7.89 -16.52
C VAL A 21 -49.89 -6.43 -16.93
N LEU A 22 -50.94 -5.74 -17.39
CA LEU A 22 -50.87 -4.33 -17.72
C LEU A 22 -50.58 -3.47 -16.49
N ASN A 23 -51.19 -3.76 -15.34
CA ASN A 23 -50.91 -3.04 -14.09
C ASN A 23 -49.47 -3.29 -13.60
N GLU A 24 -48.93 -4.51 -13.71
CA GLU A 24 -47.53 -4.78 -13.37
C GLU A 24 -46.56 -4.15 -14.36
N TRP A 25 -46.89 -4.13 -15.65
CA TRP A 25 -46.12 -3.42 -16.67
C TRP A 25 -46.14 -1.91 -16.42
N GLU A 26 -47.29 -1.33 -16.09
CA GLU A 26 -47.42 0.09 -15.80
C GLU A 26 -46.65 0.46 -14.53
N LYS A 27 -46.64 -0.40 -13.51
CA LYS A 27 -45.76 -0.25 -12.33
C LYS A 27 -44.28 -0.30 -12.70
N LEU A 28 -43.88 -1.23 -13.58
CA LEU A 28 -42.50 -1.35 -14.07
C LEU A 28 -42.08 -0.16 -14.95
N ALA A 29 -43.00 0.38 -15.76
CA ALA A 29 -42.79 1.55 -16.59
C ALA A 29 -42.80 2.85 -15.77
N SER A 30 -43.49 2.87 -14.62
CA SER A 30 -43.60 4.02 -13.73
C SER A 30 -42.50 4.10 -12.66
N SER A 31 -41.77 3.02 -12.41
CA SER A 31 -40.59 3.05 -11.55
C SER A 31 -39.39 3.45 -12.42
N PRO A 32 -38.76 4.63 -12.21
CA PRO A 32 -37.60 5.02 -13.00
C PRO A 32 -36.47 4.04 -12.72
N THR A 33 -36.28 3.07 -13.61
CA THR A 33 -35.21 2.08 -13.57
C THR A 33 -33.84 2.75 -13.53
N HIS A 34 -33.73 3.94 -14.13
CA HIS A 34 -32.55 4.79 -14.07
C HIS A 34 -32.78 6.03 -13.21
N HIS A 35 -31.89 6.26 -12.27
CA HIS A 35 -31.83 7.45 -11.44
C HIS A 35 -30.71 8.38 -11.91
N GLN A 36 -30.91 9.69 -11.79
CA GLN A 36 -29.87 10.68 -12.07
C GLN A 36 -28.81 10.66 -10.97
N ILE A 37 -27.54 10.67 -11.36
CA ILE A 37 -26.40 10.83 -10.45
C ILE A 37 -26.32 12.31 -10.06
N THR A 38 -27.01 12.66 -8.99
CA THR A 38 -27.01 14.04 -8.47
C THR A 38 -25.65 14.42 -7.90
N ALA A 39 -25.37 15.73 -7.80
CA ALA A 39 -24.16 16.23 -7.16
C ALA A 39 -24.01 15.72 -5.72
N SER A 40 -25.11 15.66 -4.96
CA SER A 40 -25.14 15.15 -3.59
C SER A 40 -24.77 13.66 -3.51
N LEU A 41 -25.27 12.82 -4.42
CA LEU A 41 -24.89 11.40 -4.46
C LEU A 41 -23.41 11.24 -4.82
N LYS A 42 -22.90 12.03 -5.77
CA LYS A 42 -21.49 12.02 -6.13
C LYS A 42 -20.58 12.45 -4.97
N GLU A 43 -20.98 13.45 -4.19
CA GLU A 43 -20.27 13.86 -2.99
C GLU A 43 -20.27 12.75 -1.93
N GLU A 44 -21.43 12.11 -1.69
CA GLU A 44 -21.55 10.98 -0.77
C GLU A 44 -20.61 9.82 -1.15
N LEU A 45 -20.59 9.40 -2.43
CA LEU A 45 -19.73 8.31 -2.87
C LEU A 45 -18.24 8.68 -2.82
N ASN A 46 -17.88 9.95 -3.10
CA ASN A 46 -16.51 10.43 -2.93
C ASN A 46 -16.11 10.53 -1.45
N ASP A 47 -17.02 10.85 -0.55
CA ASP A 47 -16.80 10.81 0.90
C ASP A 47 -16.44 9.39 1.34
N TYR A 48 -17.21 8.39 0.92
CA TYR A 48 -16.89 6.97 1.20
C TYR A 48 -15.52 6.57 0.67
N LYS A 49 -15.25 6.86 -0.60
CA LYS A 49 -13.96 6.57 -1.25
C LYS A 49 -12.79 7.17 -0.47
N THR A 50 -12.94 8.42 -0.03
CA THR A 50 -11.89 9.17 0.68
C THR A 50 -11.72 8.68 2.11
N ARG A 51 -12.81 8.59 2.88
CA ARG A 51 -12.77 8.18 4.29
C ARG A 51 -12.27 6.75 4.48
N CYS A 52 -12.54 5.88 3.53
CA CYS A 52 -12.22 4.46 3.63
C CYS A 52 -10.99 4.05 2.82
N TYR A 53 -10.35 5.03 2.16
CA TYR A 53 -9.21 4.86 1.27
C TYR A 53 -9.41 3.68 0.31
N LEU A 54 -10.60 3.60 -0.29
CA LEU A 54 -11.03 2.47 -1.11
C LEU A 54 -11.42 2.97 -2.50
N GLY A 55 -10.56 2.69 -3.48
CA GLY A 55 -10.86 2.95 -4.89
C GLY A 55 -11.99 2.06 -5.42
N THR A 56 -12.57 2.44 -6.55
CA THR A 56 -13.66 1.69 -7.21
C THR A 56 -13.22 0.27 -7.58
N GLN A 57 -12.01 0.09 -8.12
CA GLN A 57 -11.51 -1.26 -8.43
C GLN A 57 -11.34 -2.12 -7.16
N SER A 58 -10.77 -1.56 -6.10
CA SER A 58 -10.62 -2.26 -4.83
C SER A 58 -11.96 -2.60 -4.19
N LEU A 59 -12.97 -1.74 -4.32
CA LEU A 59 -14.34 -2.05 -3.90
C LEU A 59 -14.84 -3.33 -4.60
N PHE A 60 -14.71 -3.39 -5.93
CA PHE A 60 -15.18 -4.52 -6.72
C PHE A 60 -14.41 -5.81 -6.40
N ASN A 61 -13.11 -5.73 -6.12
CA ASN A 61 -12.33 -6.90 -5.70
C ASN A 61 -12.79 -7.47 -4.34
N LEU A 62 -13.49 -6.67 -3.52
CA LEU A 62 -13.97 -7.06 -2.19
C LEU A 62 -15.46 -7.44 -2.18
N CYS A 63 -16.18 -7.24 -3.30
CA CYS A 63 -17.61 -7.51 -3.37
C CYS A 63 -17.85 -8.86 -4.08
N GLU A 64 -18.78 -9.63 -3.53
CA GLU A 64 -19.38 -10.78 -4.20
C GLU A 64 -20.71 -10.36 -4.86
N ASP A 65 -21.23 -11.15 -5.79
CA ASP A 65 -22.55 -10.96 -6.43
C ASP A 65 -22.77 -9.58 -7.08
N ILE A 66 -21.76 -9.09 -7.83
CA ILE A 66 -21.86 -7.80 -8.54
C ILE A 66 -23.00 -7.84 -9.57
N PRO A 67 -23.95 -6.88 -9.54
CA PRO A 67 -25.04 -6.82 -10.51
C PRO A 67 -24.57 -6.84 -11.96
N GLU A 68 -25.33 -7.52 -12.83
CA GLU A 68 -25.00 -7.62 -14.26
C GLU A 68 -24.86 -6.23 -14.90
N GLY A 69 -23.82 -6.09 -15.73
CA GLY A 69 -23.50 -4.84 -16.42
C GLY A 69 -22.85 -3.77 -15.55
N LEU A 70 -22.77 -3.94 -14.22
CA LEU A 70 -22.08 -3.01 -13.34
C LEU A 70 -20.58 -3.30 -13.31
N THR A 71 -19.76 -2.29 -13.62
CA THR A 71 -18.29 -2.39 -13.59
C THR A 71 -17.68 -1.22 -12.82
N PHE A 72 -16.44 -1.38 -12.34
CA PHE A 72 -15.75 -0.30 -11.63
C PHE A 72 -15.50 0.94 -12.50
N HIS A 73 -15.45 0.78 -13.84
CA HIS A 73 -15.36 1.89 -14.78
C HIS A 73 -16.65 2.73 -14.81
N ILE A 74 -17.82 2.08 -14.75
CA ILE A 74 -19.12 2.76 -14.69
C ILE A 74 -19.20 3.59 -13.41
N VAL A 75 -18.82 3.00 -12.26
CA VAL A 75 -18.82 3.72 -10.98
C VAL A 75 -17.80 4.86 -10.99
N SER A 76 -16.63 4.66 -11.59
CA SER A 76 -15.66 5.75 -11.78
C SER A 76 -16.25 6.90 -12.60
N GLY A 77 -17.03 6.57 -13.64
CA GLY A 77 -17.75 7.55 -14.47
C GLY A 77 -18.83 8.32 -13.70
N TRP A 78 -19.47 7.70 -12.70
CA TRP A 78 -20.37 8.43 -11.79
C TRP A 78 -19.60 9.44 -10.93
N LEU A 79 -18.43 9.02 -10.42
CA LEU A 79 -17.61 9.86 -9.54
C LEU A 79 -16.95 11.03 -10.28
N ASP A 80 -16.53 10.86 -11.52
CA ASP A 80 -15.97 11.96 -12.32
C ASP A 80 -17.06 12.81 -13.02
N GLY A 81 -18.27 12.27 -13.18
CA GLY A 81 -19.43 12.94 -13.77
C GLY A 81 -19.57 12.73 -15.28
N SER A 82 -18.75 11.87 -15.89
CA SER A 82 -18.89 11.44 -17.28
C SER A 82 -20.14 10.58 -17.51
N ILE A 83 -20.66 9.92 -16.46
CA ILE A 83 -21.92 9.18 -16.49
C ILE A 83 -22.89 9.83 -15.49
N GLN A 84 -24.02 10.32 -16.02
CA GLN A 84 -25.00 11.13 -15.26
C GLN A 84 -26.25 10.34 -14.84
N SER A 85 -26.39 9.09 -15.25
CA SER A 85 -27.53 8.24 -14.91
C SER A 85 -27.09 6.80 -14.71
N ALA A 86 -27.71 6.10 -13.76
CA ALA A 86 -27.41 4.70 -13.48
C ALA A 86 -28.65 3.95 -13.01
N HIS A 87 -28.62 2.61 -13.15
CA HIS A 87 -29.70 1.78 -12.65
C HIS A 87 -29.82 1.93 -11.12
N ILE A 88 -31.05 2.01 -10.60
CA ILE A 88 -31.26 2.25 -9.17
C ILE A 88 -30.64 1.15 -8.29
N ASP A 89 -30.72 -0.11 -8.74
CA ASP A 89 -30.12 -1.26 -8.03
C ASP A 89 -28.60 -1.18 -8.00
N HIS A 90 -27.97 -0.66 -9.07
CA HIS A 90 -26.53 -0.47 -9.09
C HIS A 90 -26.08 0.59 -8.09
N ILE A 91 -26.84 1.69 -7.97
CA ILE A 91 -26.59 2.74 -6.98
C ILE A 91 -26.75 2.16 -5.57
N ALA A 92 -27.85 1.45 -5.31
CA ALA A 92 -28.13 0.85 -4.01
C ALA A 92 -27.03 -0.14 -3.59
N PHE A 93 -26.63 -1.04 -4.50
CA PHE A 93 -25.53 -1.98 -4.30
C PHE A 93 -24.23 -1.26 -3.91
N ILE A 94 -23.82 -0.26 -4.68
CA ILE A 94 -22.56 0.46 -4.45
C ILE A 94 -22.56 1.22 -3.13
N ARG A 95 -23.68 1.83 -2.74
CA ARG A 95 -23.81 2.53 -1.45
C ARG A 95 -23.67 1.57 -0.28
N GLU A 96 -24.41 0.46 -0.29
CA GLU A 96 -24.37 -0.51 0.80
C GLU A 96 -23.01 -1.24 0.86
N ALA A 97 -22.42 -1.59 -0.30
CA ALA A 97 -21.09 -2.19 -0.37
C ALA A 97 -20.02 -1.28 0.24
N TRP A 98 -19.97 0.01 -0.15
CA TRP A 98 -19.02 0.95 0.45
C TRP A 98 -19.28 1.14 1.94
N LYS A 99 -20.53 1.33 2.34
CA LYS A 99 -20.91 1.56 3.73
C LYS A 99 -20.52 0.39 4.65
N ASP A 100 -20.76 -0.85 4.22
CA ASP A 100 -20.38 -2.04 4.98
C ASP A 100 -18.86 -2.17 5.12
N ILE A 101 -18.13 -2.02 4.00
CA ILE A 101 -16.65 -2.08 4.02
C ILE A 101 -16.07 -0.93 4.85
N CYS A 102 -16.63 0.27 4.72
CA CYS A 102 -16.25 1.44 5.50
C CYS A 102 -16.43 1.21 7.00
N LYS A 103 -17.55 0.60 7.40
CA LYS A 103 -17.81 0.26 8.80
C LYS A 103 -16.79 -0.74 9.33
N LYS A 104 -16.58 -1.84 8.60
CA LYS A 104 -15.58 -2.87 8.94
C LYS A 104 -14.16 -2.28 9.03
N ARG A 105 -13.82 -1.37 8.13
CA ARG A 105 -12.50 -0.71 8.13
C ARG A 105 -12.37 0.33 9.23
N GLN A 106 -13.41 1.10 9.55
CA GLN A 106 -13.39 2.11 10.64
C GLN A 106 -12.98 1.50 11.99
N GLU A 107 -13.37 0.26 12.25
CA GLU A 107 -12.94 -0.50 13.43
C GLU A 107 -11.44 -0.84 13.44
N GLN A 108 -10.77 -0.75 12.29
CA GLN A 108 -9.35 -1.07 12.09
C GLN A 108 -8.45 0.16 12.00
N PHE A 109 -9.00 1.39 12.03
CA PHE A 109 -8.16 2.57 11.98
C PHE A 109 -7.68 2.99 13.37
N LEU A 110 -6.40 3.32 13.44
CA LEU A 110 -5.79 3.98 14.58
C LEU A 110 -5.83 5.49 14.40
N SER A 111 -6.28 6.20 15.44
CA SER A 111 -5.96 7.62 15.58
C SER A 111 -4.46 7.79 15.77
N LEU A 112 -3.86 8.67 14.97
CA LEU A 112 -2.44 9.01 15.05
C LEU A 112 -2.12 10.08 16.09
N ASP A 113 -3.12 10.91 16.44
CA ASP A 113 -2.94 12.07 17.31
C ASP A 113 -2.42 11.66 18.70
N ASP A 114 -2.63 10.39 19.09
CA ASP A 114 -2.21 9.83 20.38
C ASP A 114 -0.99 8.90 20.31
N LYS A 115 -0.27 8.82 19.17
CA LYS A 115 0.81 7.84 18.98
C LYS A 115 2.20 8.43 18.64
N PRO A 116 2.78 9.31 19.49
CA PRO A 116 4.13 9.85 19.27
C PRO A 116 5.22 8.76 19.23
N ALA A 117 5.01 7.63 19.89
CA ALA A 117 5.93 6.49 19.85
C ALA A 117 6.01 5.83 18.46
N PHE A 118 4.88 5.77 17.73
CA PHE A 118 4.84 5.24 16.37
C PHE A 118 5.68 6.10 15.44
N PHE A 119 5.47 7.42 15.45
CA PHE A 119 6.22 8.35 14.60
C PHE A 119 7.72 8.32 14.86
N ARG A 120 8.16 8.25 16.13
CA ARG A 120 9.57 8.05 16.46
C ARG A 120 10.14 6.76 15.84
N THR A 121 9.34 5.70 15.85
CA THR A 121 9.74 4.40 15.28
C THR A 121 9.84 4.45 13.76
N ILE A 122 8.87 5.00 13.05
CA ILE A 122 8.93 5.08 11.58
C ILE A 122 9.97 6.12 11.10
N GLU A 123 10.22 7.19 11.85
CA GLU A 123 11.28 8.16 11.53
C GLU A 123 12.67 7.51 11.66
N LYS A 124 12.89 6.68 12.68
CA LYS A 124 14.09 5.83 12.77
C LYS A 124 14.27 5.01 11.48
N TYR A 125 13.22 4.32 11.01
CA TYR A 125 13.30 3.51 9.79
C TYR A 125 13.48 4.32 8.50
N ARG A 126 13.02 5.57 8.48
CA ARG A 126 13.31 6.51 7.41
C ARG A 126 14.79 6.90 7.37
N HIS A 127 15.39 7.18 8.52
CA HIS A 127 16.83 7.45 8.61
C HIS A 127 17.70 6.25 8.22
N LEU A 128 17.21 5.03 8.47
CA LEU A 128 17.82 3.79 7.99
C LEU A 128 17.60 3.52 6.48
N MET A 129 16.95 4.45 5.76
CA MET A 129 16.59 4.33 4.34
C MET A 129 15.69 3.13 4.01
N PHE A 130 14.91 2.63 4.98
CA PHE A 130 13.94 1.56 4.73
C PHE A 130 12.64 2.13 4.14
N LEU A 131 12.22 3.29 4.63
CA LEU A 131 11.00 3.95 4.21
C LEU A 131 11.27 5.11 3.23
N PRO A 132 10.32 5.40 2.32
CA PRO A 132 9.04 4.69 2.15
C PRO A 132 9.12 3.49 1.20
N GLY A 133 10.20 3.34 0.42
CA GLY A 133 10.20 2.43 -0.74
C GLY A 133 10.83 1.06 -0.53
N LYS A 134 11.86 0.94 0.31
CA LYS A 134 12.70 -0.28 0.36
C LYS A 134 11.92 -1.50 0.85
N ILE A 135 11.00 -1.31 1.78
CA ILE A 135 10.12 -2.37 2.31
C ILE A 135 9.16 -2.97 1.27
N PHE A 136 9.02 -2.36 0.09
CA PHE A 136 8.22 -2.93 -1.00
C PHE A 136 9.05 -3.76 -1.98
N LEU A 137 10.38 -3.74 -1.88
CA LEU A 137 11.23 -4.53 -2.74
C LEU A 137 11.11 -6.00 -2.35
N GLN A 138 10.64 -6.83 -3.28
CA GLN A 138 10.46 -8.28 -3.11
C GLN A 138 9.43 -8.66 -2.03
N ALA A 139 8.60 -7.71 -1.59
CA ALA A 139 7.59 -7.96 -0.57
C ALA A 139 6.40 -8.74 -1.15
N ASN A 140 5.94 -9.75 -0.42
CA ASN A 140 4.70 -10.48 -0.70
C ASN A 140 3.59 -9.98 0.22
N HIS A 141 2.32 -10.13 -0.20
CA HIS A 141 1.15 -9.81 0.61
C HIS A 141 1.10 -8.34 1.10
N ILE A 142 1.36 -7.40 0.20
CA ILE A 142 1.21 -5.97 0.51
C ILE A 142 -0.27 -5.69 0.79
N PRO A 143 -0.64 -5.08 1.95
CA PRO A 143 -2.01 -4.72 2.24
C PRO A 143 -2.66 -3.89 1.14
N ASP A 144 -3.89 -4.21 0.78
CA ASP A 144 -4.59 -3.56 -0.33
C ASP A 144 -4.64 -2.05 -0.19
N GLY A 145 -4.06 -1.36 -1.18
CA GLY A 145 -3.99 0.10 -1.24
C GLY A 145 -2.74 0.70 -0.60
N LEU A 146 -1.98 -0.05 0.21
CA LEU A 146 -0.72 0.43 0.78
C LEU A 146 0.32 0.64 -0.32
N SER A 147 0.94 1.82 -0.33
CA SER A 147 1.97 2.18 -1.30
C SER A 147 3.01 3.10 -0.66
N PRO A 148 4.21 3.26 -1.28
CA PRO A 148 5.19 4.23 -0.81
C PRO A 148 4.62 5.65 -0.66
N HIS A 149 3.66 6.01 -1.53
CA HIS A 149 2.98 7.30 -1.48
C HIS A 149 2.13 7.45 -0.20
N ILE A 150 1.37 6.41 0.18
CA ILE A 150 0.61 6.42 1.44
C ILE A 150 1.54 6.56 2.64
N ILE A 151 2.66 5.83 2.67
CA ILE A 151 3.62 5.93 3.77
C ILE A 151 4.25 7.33 3.82
N ASN A 152 4.61 7.90 2.67
CA ASN A 152 5.13 9.25 2.61
C ASN A 152 4.10 10.29 3.10
N HIS A 153 2.81 10.02 2.90
CA HIS A 153 1.73 10.84 3.43
C HIS A 153 1.69 10.87 4.96
N TRP A 154 2.06 9.78 5.64
CA TRP A 154 2.11 9.75 7.10
C TRP A 154 3.05 10.82 7.67
N PHE A 155 4.16 11.13 6.98
CA PHE A 155 5.14 12.13 7.42
C PHE A 155 4.76 13.57 7.07
N THR A 156 3.95 13.77 6.02
CA THR A 156 3.62 15.13 5.53
C THR A 156 2.31 15.66 6.10
N LYS A 157 1.36 14.76 6.40
CA LYS A 157 0.07 15.09 7.02
C LYS A 157 -0.26 14.03 8.08
N PRO A 158 0.37 14.09 9.26
CA PRO A 158 0.15 13.11 10.32
C PRO A 158 -1.26 13.18 10.93
N SER A 159 -2.07 14.19 10.59
CA SER A 159 -3.47 14.28 11.02
C SER A 159 -4.34 13.35 10.16
N GLY A 160 -4.61 12.15 10.67
CA GLY A 160 -5.48 11.20 9.99
C GLY A 160 -5.54 9.86 10.71
N ALA A 161 -6.54 9.07 10.37
CA ALA A 161 -6.62 7.69 10.83
C ALA A 161 -5.76 6.82 9.88
N ILE A 162 -4.81 6.03 10.41
CA ILE A 162 -4.08 5.01 9.61
C ILE A 162 -4.69 3.65 9.90
N ARG A 163 -4.86 2.81 8.88
CA ARG A 163 -5.25 1.41 9.09
C ARG A 163 -4.19 0.67 9.91
N GLN A 164 -4.61 -0.05 10.95
CA GLN A 164 -3.75 -0.83 11.82
C GLN A 164 -2.93 -1.87 11.03
N ASP A 165 -3.54 -2.54 10.05
CA ASP A 165 -2.86 -3.53 9.22
C ASP A 165 -1.72 -2.94 8.38
N TYR A 166 -1.83 -1.67 7.95
CA TYR A 166 -0.73 -0.97 7.30
C TYR A 166 0.42 -0.72 8.29
N VAL A 167 0.10 -0.29 9.50
CA VAL A 167 1.10 -0.04 10.54
C VAL A 167 1.85 -1.32 10.86
N ASP A 168 1.12 -2.39 11.15
CA ASP A 168 1.71 -3.69 11.53
C ASP A 168 2.61 -4.23 10.41
N TRP A 169 2.10 -4.25 9.18
CA TRP A 169 2.88 -4.70 8.03
C TRP A 169 4.14 -3.86 7.81
N VAL A 170 4.06 -2.53 7.88
CA VAL A 170 5.23 -1.65 7.70
C VAL A 170 6.28 -1.87 8.78
N ILE A 171 5.85 -2.02 10.04
CA ILE A 171 6.76 -2.27 11.16
C ILE A 171 7.42 -3.63 11.00
N GLU A 172 6.66 -4.68 10.65
CA GLU A 172 7.20 -6.02 10.39
C GLU A 172 8.25 -6.00 9.29
N GLN A 173 7.96 -5.37 8.14
CA GLN A 173 8.94 -5.29 7.03
C GLN A 173 10.19 -4.49 7.43
N CYS A 174 10.03 -3.40 8.18
CA CYS A 174 11.16 -2.62 8.66
C CYS A 174 12.02 -3.43 9.64
N GLN A 175 11.40 -4.21 10.53
CA GLN A 175 12.11 -5.09 11.46
C GLN A 175 12.85 -6.20 10.72
N ALA A 176 12.22 -6.85 9.73
CA ALA A 176 12.87 -7.85 8.90
C ALA A 176 14.12 -7.29 8.20
N LEU A 177 14.01 -6.09 7.60
CA LEU A 177 15.16 -5.40 7.01
C LEU A 177 16.21 -4.99 8.06
N GLU A 178 15.81 -4.67 9.29
CA GLU A 178 16.74 -4.35 10.38
C GLU A 178 17.55 -5.58 10.83
N GLN A 179 17.01 -6.78 10.68
CA GLN A 179 17.69 -8.04 10.99
C GLN A 179 18.54 -8.57 9.83
N ASP A 180 18.38 -8.05 8.61
CA ASP A 180 19.21 -8.44 7.47
C ASP A 180 20.61 -7.82 7.57
N ASP A 181 21.62 -8.62 7.92
CA ASP A 181 23.00 -8.17 8.01
C ASP A 181 23.62 -7.81 6.65
N THR A 182 23.05 -8.27 5.54
CA THR A 182 23.55 -7.92 4.19
C THR A 182 23.05 -6.56 3.70
N ARG A 183 22.19 -5.89 4.49
CA ARG A 183 21.60 -4.61 4.11
C ARG A 183 22.63 -3.52 3.89
N VAL A 184 22.36 -2.66 2.91
CA VAL A 184 23.08 -1.40 2.72
C VAL A 184 22.67 -0.38 3.78
N ILE A 185 23.65 0.17 4.48
CA ILE A 185 23.55 1.24 5.48
C ILE A 185 24.30 2.49 5.02
N MET A 186 23.93 3.64 5.58
CA MET A 186 24.70 4.89 5.42
C MET A 186 26.02 4.76 6.19
N LEU A 187 27.12 5.13 5.53
CA LEU A 187 28.42 5.20 6.18
C LEU A 187 28.56 6.56 6.85
N THR A 188 28.44 6.61 8.18
CA THR A 188 28.51 7.85 8.97
C THR A 188 29.95 8.25 9.27
N ASP A 189 30.17 9.51 9.64
CA ASP A 189 31.50 10.00 10.04
C ASP A 189 32.06 9.23 11.24
N ASP A 190 31.21 8.90 12.23
CA ASP A 190 31.61 8.08 13.39
C ASP A 190 32.06 6.68 12.98
N MET A 191 31.37 6.06 12.01
CA MET A 191 31.75 4.75 11.48
C MET A 191 33.09 4.80 10.77
N ILE A 192 33.34 5.85 9.99
CA ILE A 192 34.61 6.10 9.30
C ILE A 192 35.72 6.32 10.33
N GLN A 193 35.45 7.14 11.36
CA GLN A 193 36.38 7.40 12.45
C GLN A 193 36.74 6.12 13.21
N ALA A 194 35.77 5.24 13.49
CA ALA A 194 36.04 3.96 14.13
C ALA A 194 37.00 3.08 13.30
N LEU A 195 36.84 3.04 11.97
CA LEU A 195 37.78 2.33 11.10
C LEU A 195 39.17 3.00 11.10
N ASP A 196 39.22 4.33 11.09
CA ASP A 196 40.48 5.07 11.08
C ASP A 196 41.28 4.93 12.40
N ILE A 197 40.58 4.87 13.53
CA ILE A 197 41.18 4.60 14.85
C ILE A 197 41.88 3.24 14.82
N GLU A 198 41.20 2.18 14.37
CA GLU A 198 41.77 0.84 14.34
C GLU A 198 42.91 0.71 13.31
N ARG A 199 42.77 1.38 12.16
CA ARG A 199 43.83 1.51 11.16
C ARG A 199 45.08 2.16 11.76
N THR A 200 44.89 3.23 12.53
CA THR A 200 45.98 4.01 13.15
C THR A 200 46.64 3.26 14.31
N ARG A 201 45.83 2.55 15.12
CA ARG A 201 46.29 1.69 16.24
C ARG A 201 47.18 0.55 15.74
N SER A 202 46.70 -0.20 14.75
CA SER A 202 47.39 -1.38 14.22
C SER A 202 48.56 -1.07 13.27
N GLY A 203 48.72 0.20 12.85
CA GLY A 203 49.72 0.60 11.84
C GLY A 203 49.54 -0.08 10.48
N SER A 204 48.38 -0.72 10.24
CA SER A 204 48.10 -1.55 9.08
C SER A 204 47.07 -0.87 8.19
N GLY A 205 47.53 -0.27 7.09
CA GLY A 205 46.66 0.29 6.05
C GLY A 205 45.84 -0.79 5.33
N ALA A 206 44.86 -0.37 4.51
CA ALA A 206 43.93 -1.27 3.83
C ALA A 206 44.60 -2.42 3.06
N SER A 207 45.71 -2.16 2.35
CA SER A 207 46.46 -3.20 1.64
C SER A 207 47.08 -4.24 2.58
N LYS A 208 47.66 -3.81 3.71
CA LYS A 208 48.24 -4.73 4.71
C LYS A 208 47.16 -5.56 5.41
N LEU A 209 46.00 -4.94 5.71
CA LEU A 209 44.86 -5.67 6.24
C LEU A 209 44.39 -6.72 5.23
N PHE A 210 44.14 -6.32 3.99
CA PHE A 210 43.61 -7.19 2.93
C PHE A 210 44.49 -8.43 2.69
N ASN A 211 45.81 -8.29 2.78
CA ASN A 211 46.75 -9.40 2.62
C ASN A 211 46.84 -10.34 3.85
N LYS A 212 46.24 -9.98 4.98
CA LYS A 212 46.29 -10.74 6.25
C LYS A 212 44.97 -11.43 6.61
N ILE A 213 43.90 -11.15 5.87
CA ILE A 213 42.56 -11.62 6.18
C ILE A 213 42.16 -12.69 5.16
N ASP A 214 41.58 -13.78 5.66
CA ASP A 214 41.01 -14.85 4.84
C ASP A 214 39.48 -14.73 4.81
N ASN A 215 38.82 -15.46 3.89
CA ASN A 215 37.35 -15.53 3.77
C ASN A 215 36.68 -14.16 3.59
N ILE A 216 37.26 -13.32 2.75
CA ILE A 216 36.74 -11.98 2.44
C ILE A 216 35.36 -12.12 1.76
N PRO A 217 34.29 -11.49 2.31
CA PRO A 217 32.97 -11.48 1.67
C PRO A 217 33.00 -10.94 0.23
N ASP A 218 32.13 -11.51 -0.61
CA ASP A 218 32.03 -11.15 -2.02
C ASP A 218 31.78 -9.63 -2.21
N GLY A 219 32.57 -9.01 -3.08
CA GLY A 219 32.46 -7.59 -3.42
C GLY A 219 33.27 -6.66 -2.52
N ILE A 220 33.92 -7.16 -1.47
CA ILE A 220 34.94 -6.38 -0.75
C ILE A 220 36.25 -6.44 -1.54
N THR A 221 36.74 -5.27 -1.96
CA THR A 221 38.04 -5.13 -2.62
C THR A 221 38.88 -4.09 -1.89
N MET A 222 40.20 -4.17 -2.00
CA MET A 222 41.09 -3.16 -1.42
C MET A 222 40.73 -1.71 -1.84
N PRO A 223 40.45 -1.40 -3.13
CA PRO A 223 39.94 -0.08 -3.51
C PRO A 223 38.64 0.32 -2.81
N THR A 224 37.73 -0.63 -2.57
CA THR A 224 36.46 -0.36 -1.87
C THR A 224 36.73 0.08 -0.42
N ILE A 225 37.61 -0.64 0.29
CA ILE A 225 38.00 -0.31 1.68
C ILE A 225 38.63 1.09 1.75
N SER A 226 39.54 1.41 0.83
CA SER A 226 40.17 2.74 0.77
C SER A 226 39.15 3.85 0.53
N ARG A 227 38.13 3.62 -0.31
CA ARG A 227 37.05 4.59 -0.54
C ARG A 227 36.20 4.82 0.71
N TRP A 228 35.96 3.80 1.53
CA TRP A 228 35.23 3.95 2.79
C TRP A 228 35.99 4.82 3.79
N ILE A 229 37.27 4.52 4.04
CA ILE A 229 38.09 5.27 5.01
C ILE A 229 38.27 6.74 4.59
N ASN A 230 38.41 6.99 3.29
CA ASN A 230 38.59 8.34 2.77
C ASN A 230 37.27 9.10 2.59
N GLY A 231 36.13 8.54 3.02
CA GLY A 231 34.81 9.19 2.93
C GLY A 231 34.29 9.36 1.50
N HIS A 232 34.85 8.65 0.51
CA HIS A 232 34.41 8.74 -0.88
C HIS A 232 33.13 7.92 -1.17
N ALA A 233 32.82 6.95 -0.31
CA ALA A 233 31.61 6.15 -0.40
C ALA A 233 30.63 6.57 0.69
N LYS A 234 29.35 6.78 0.31
CA LYS A 234 28.27 7.22 1.22
C LYS A 234 27.53 6.06 1.89
N THR A 235 27.67 4.86 1.33
CA THR A 235 26.96 3.67 1.78
C THR A 235 27.87 2.45 1.76
N ILE A 236 27.50 1.46 2.57
CA ILE A 236 28.22 0.20 2.73
C ILE A 236 27.23 -0.90 3.11
N ARG A 237 27.51 -2.17 2.77
CA ARG A 237 26.75 -3.28 3.37
C ARG A 237 27.16 -3.45 4.83
N LYS A 238 26.20 -3.70 5.72
CA LYS A 238 26.47 -3.79 7.15
C LYS A 238 27.45 -4.91 7.48
N ASP A 239 27.22 -6.11 6.96
CA ASP A 239 28.13 -7.26 7.10
C ASP A 239 29.55 -6.95 6.62
N HIS A 240 29.71 -6.21 5.52
CA HIS A 240 31.02 -5.80 5.03
C HIS A 240 31.72 -4.82 5.98
N TYR A 241 30.97 -3.87 6.54
CA TYR A 241 31.48 -2.95 7.56
C TYR A 241 31.96 -3.71 8.80
N ASP A 242 31.09 -4.57 9.33
CA ASP A 242 31.34 -5.35 10.55
C ASP A 242 32.54 -6.28 10.38
N PHE A 243 32.63 -6.96 9.24
CA PHE A 243 33.76 -7.83 8.90
C PHE A 243 35.09 -7.06 8.89
N ILE A 244 35.14 -5.92 8.21
CA ILE A 244 36.38 -5.12 8.11
C ILE A 244 36.77 -4.50 9.45
N LEU A 245 35.81 -4.00 10.23
CA LEU A 245 36.07 -3.47 11.56
C LEU A 245 36.61 -4.56 12.50
N ALA A 246 35.99 -5.76 12.48
CA ALA A 246 36.45 -6.90 13.27
C ALA A 246 37.85 -7.36 12.87
N ALA A 247 38.12 -7.41 11.56
CA ALA A 247 39.42 -7.80 11.04
C ALA A 247 40.55 -6.84 11.47
N TRP A 248 40.30 -5.54 11.48
CA TRP A 248 41.25 -4.56 12.00
C TRP A 248 41.45 -4.69 13.51
N LYS A 249 40.36 -4.87 14.28
CA LYS A 249 40.42 -5.08 15.74
C LYS A 249 41.27 -6.29 16.12
N ALA A 250 41.29 -7.33 15.30
CA ALA A 250 42.08 -8.54 15.54
C ALA A 250 43.60 -8.35 15.34
N LEU A 251 44.04 -7.26 14.69
CA LEU A 251 45.46 -6.99 14.50
C LEU A 251 46.10 -6.46 15.80
N PRO A 252 47.37 -6.81 16.09
CA PRO A 252 48.10 -6.27 17.24
C PRO A 252 48.35 -4.76 17.10
N ASP A 253 48.59 -4.10 18.23
CA ASP A 253 49.10 -2.73 18.28
C ASP A 253 50.47 -2.64 17.61
N LYS A 254 50.75 -1.48 17.02
CA LYS A 254 52.03 -1.17 16.36
C LYS A 254 53.17 -0.90 17.34
#